data_AF-A0A2E6ZR61-F1
#
_entry.id   AF-A0A2E6ZR61-F1
#
_cell.length_a   1.000
_cell.length_b   1.000
_cell.length_c   1.000
_cell.angle_alpha   90.00
_cell.angle_beta   90.00
_cell.angle_gamma   90.00
#
_symmetry.space_group_name_H-M   'P 1'
#
loop_
_entity.id
_entity.type
_entity.pdbx_description
1 polymer ?
#
loop_
_entity_poly.entity_id
_entity_poly.type
_entity_poly.pdbx_seq_one_letter_code
_entity_poly.pdbx_strand_id
1 'polypeptide(L)'
;MLLDATERLDRHYYRYPAPLVDGILECTPGERLLAVKNVTVNEEFFQGHFPGTPLMPGVLTIEAMAQAASLLLLDEDGEPSGRRTVLRGVRHARFRRQVVPGDRLELDVAVRRRRRQLAAVTAVARVEDQVVAEAELLLGVLLDEPRIDRTAHVAPGAAIGAGTVIGPNAVIGPHVKVGRECSIGASAVIDGWTEIGDETRVFPCASIGMIPQDQKFKGERTTLEIGRRNVFREFVTVNRGTQVGGGVTRIGDDNLFMAYVHVAHDCTVGNKTIFGPGATLGGHVAVEDQANIGAFSGVHQFCRVGRQAFIGGYSVVTLDAMPYARSVGNRARIYGLNTIGLKRQGMPPETIADLKRAFRYLLRSKLNTTQAIRQIEQDETLRCPEVDYLVEFIRTSRRGVNLRRPPKRLEAAMVSDE
;
A
#
# COMPACT_ATOMS: atom_id res chain seq x y z
N MET A 1 8.08 17.47 -11.55
CA MET A 1 7.31 18.35 -12.44
C MET A 1 6.21 18.95 -11.58
N LEU A 2 6.30 20.23 -11.22
CA LEU A 2 5.23 20.90 -10.47
C LEU A 2 4.05 21.05 -11.44
N LEU A 3 2.97 20.30 -11.22
CA LEU A 3 1.71 20.53 -11.95
C LEU A 3 1.27 21.98 -11.69
N ASP A 4 0.68 22.61 -12.71
CA ASP A 4 0.10 23.94 -12.60
C ASP A 4 -1.02 23.93 -11.52
N ALA A 5 -1.20 25.03 -10.79
CA ALA A 5 -2.23 25.14 -9.76
C ALA A 5 -3.63 24.92 -10.35
N THR A 6 -3.84 25.34 -11.60
CA THR A 6 -5.08 25.11 -12.36
C THR A 6 -5.36 23.63 -12.56
N GLU A 7 -4.37 22.85 -13.04
CA GLU A 7 -4.50 21.40 -13.24
C GLU A 7 -4.74 20.65 -11.92
N ARG A 8 -4.23 21.19 -10.81
CA ARG A 8 -4.46 20.66 -9.46
C ARG A 8 -5.86 20.99 -8.95
N LEU A 9 -6.31 22.24 -9.08
CA LEU A 9 -7.64 22.69 -8.64
C LEU A 9 -8.78 22.07 -9.46
N ASP A 10 -8.56 21.82 -10.74
CA ASP A 10 -9.51 21.10 -11.61
C ASP A 10 -9.82 19.68 -11.09
N ARG A 11 -8.92 19.09 -10.29
CA ARG A 11 -9.12 17.80 -9.62
C ARG A 11 -9.96 17.92 -8.33
N HIS A 12 -10.18 19.14 -7.83
CA HIS A 12 -10.72 19.43 -6.50
C HIS A 12 -12.09 20.14 -6.52
N TYR A 13 -12.92 19.85 -7.52
CA TYR A 13 -14.32 20.31 -7.65
C TYR A 13 -14.55 21.78 -7.96
N TYR A 14 -13.54 22.62 -7.82
CA TYR A 14 -13.61 24.00 -8.28
C TYR A 14 -13.49 24.02 -9.81
N ARG A 15 -14.54 24.49 -10.48
CA ARG A 15 -14.57 24.71 -11.93
C ARG A 15 -14.80 26.18 -12.18
N TYR A 16 -14.22 26.71 -13.25
CA TYR A 16 -14.46 28.10 -13.66
C TYR A 16 -15.95 28.47 -13.56
N PRO A 17 -16.31 29.61 -12.94
CA PRO A 17 -15.43 30.69 -12.44
C PRO A 17 -15.01 30.59 -10.95
N ALA A 18 -15.17 29.43 -10.30
CA ALA A 18 -14.93 29.29 -8.86
C ALA A 18 -13.46 29.21 -8.37
N PRO A 19 -12.47 28.70 -9.15
CA PRO A 19 -11.07 28.73 -8.77
C PRO A 19 -10.59 30.16 -8.56
N LEU A 20 -10.02 30.43 -7.38
CA LEU A 20 -9.43 31.71 -7.03
C LEU A 20 -7.90 31.63 -7.06
N VAL A 21 -7.30 30.55 -6.57
CA VAL A 21 -5.82 30.42 -6.52
C VAL A 21 -5.24 30.27 -7.93
N ASP A 22 -4.33 31.16 -8.31
CA ASP A 22 -3.72 31.22 -9.64
C ASP A 22 -2.40 30.45 -9.74
N GLY A 23 -1.75 30.15 -8.63
CA GLY A 23 -0.43 29.52 -8.63
C GLY A 23 0.05 29.05 -7.26
N ILE A 24 0.95 28.07 -7.26
CA ILE A 24 1.70 27.63 -6.07
C ILE A 24 3.14 28.11 -6.23
N LEU A 25 3.63 28.89 -5.27
CA LEU A 25 4.99 29.41 -5.24
C LEU A 25 5.93 28.45 -4.52
N GLU A 26 5.52 27.95 -3.37
CA GLU A 26 6.29 27.01 -2.55
C GLU A 26 5.37 25.97 -1.92
N CYS A 27 5.85 24.74 -1.74
CA CYS A 27 5.09 23.69 -1.06
C CYS A 27 6.04 22.73 -0.32
N THR A 28 5.80 22.58 0.98
CA THR A 28 6.33 21.49 1.80
C THR A 28 5.16 20.53 2.07
N PRO A 29 5.09 19.38 1.37
CA PRO A 29 3.94 18.48 1.44
C PRO A 29 3.54 18.13 2.88
N GLY A 30 2.24 18.23 3.16
CA GLY A 30 1.68 17.92 4.48
C GLY A 30 1.95 18.97 5.59
N GLU A 31 2.82 19.95 5.35
CA GLU A 31 3.24 20.94 6.36
C GLU A 31 2.78 22.37 6.02
N ARG A 32 3.21 22.92 4.88
CA ARG A 32 3.01 24.33 4.51
C ARG A 32 2.94 24.53 2.99
N LEU A 33 2.14 25.50 2.56
CA LEU A 33 2.04 25.89 1.15
C LEU A 33 1.94 27.42 1.04
N LEU A 34 2.66 27.98 0.08
CA LEU A 34 2.56 29.37 -0.33
C LEU A 34 1.94 29.43 -1.73
N ALA A 35 0.76 30.04 -1.82
CA ALA A 35 0.02 30.22 -3.07
C ALA A 35 -0.13 31.69 -3.43
N VAL A 36 -0.56 31.96 -4.65
CA VAL A 36 -0.87 33.31 -5.13
C VAL A 36 -2.30 33.42 -5.64
N LYS A 37 -2.94 34.56 -5.33
CA LYS A 37 -4.15 35.06 -5.97
C LYS A 37 -3.88 36.47 -6.52
N ASN A 38 -3.90 36.63 -7.83
CA ASN A 38 -3.89 37.91 -8.51
C ASN A 38 -5.32 38.45 -8.53
N VAL A 39 -5.52 39.65 -7.99
CA VAL A 39 -6.83 40.29 -7.90
C VAL A 39 -7.00 41.15 -9.14
N THR A 40 -7.78 40.70 -10.11
CA THR A 40 -7.95 41.42 -11.38
C THR A 40 -9.30 42.13 -11.43
N VAL A 41 -9.34 43.30 -12.07
CA VAL A 41 -10.58 44.08 -12.21
C VAL A 41 -11.67 43.34 -12.98
N ASN A 42 -11.28 42.34 -13.78
CA ASN A 42 -12.19 41.54 -14.60
C ASN A 42 -12.93 40.44 -13.83
N GLU A 43 -12.65 40.26 -12.53
CA GLU A 43 -13.34 39.25 -11.73
C GLU A 43 -14.81 39.62 -11.52
N GLU A 44 -15.70 38.64 -11.67
CA GLU A 44 -17.15 38.83 -11.75
C GLU A 44 -17.72 39.56 -10.53
N PHE A 45 -17.17 39.32 -9.34
CA PHE A 45 -17.64 39.95 -8.12
C PHE A 45 -17.42 41.46 -8.08
N PHE A 46 -16.49 42.01 -8.85
CA PHE A 46 -16.30 43.47 -8.96
C PHE A 46 -17.38 44.17 -9.78
N GLN A 47 -18.17 43.45 -10.57
CA GLN A 47 -19.26 44.04 -11.35
C GLN A 47 -20.41 44.54 -10.47
N GLY A 48 -20.61 43.94 -9.29
CA GLY A 48 -21.70 44.28 -8.36
C GLY A 48 -21.27 44.68 -6.96
N HIS A 49 -20.04 44.36 -6.53
CA HIS A 49 -19.57 44.63 -5.17
C HIS A 49 -18.94 46.03 -5.05
N PHE A 50 -19.80 47.02 -4.72
CA PHE A 50 -19.53 48.46 -4.57
C PHE A 50 -19.16 49.19 -5.87
N PRO A 51 -20.16 49.62 -6.67
CA PRO A 51 -19.94 50.43 -7.86
C PRO A 51 -19.10 51.69 -7.56
N GLY A 52 -17.99 51.87 -8.27
CA GLY A 52 -17.06 53.01 -8.09
C GLY A 52 -16.01 52.82 -6.99
N THR A 53 -16.05 51.75 -6.20
CA THR A 53 -15.02 51.43 -5.18
C THR A 53 -14.78 49.92 -5.14
N PRO A 54 -14.17 49.35 -6.19
CA PRO A 54 -14.02 47.90 -6.31
C PRO A 54 -13.13 47.35 -5.18
N LEU A 55 -13.69 46.45 -4.36
CA LEU A 55 -12.94 45.75 -3.31
C LEU A 55 -13.33 44.26 -3.27
N MET A 56 -12.36 43.38 -3.04
CA MET A 56 -12.59 41.94 -2.94
C MET A 56 -13.31 41.65 -1.62
N PRO A 57 -14.48 40.99 -1.63
CA PRO A 57 -15.18 40.57 -0.42
C PRO A 57 -14.26 39.72 0.48
N GLY A 58 -14.22 40.01 1.79
CA GLY A 58 -13.39 39.26 2.73
C GLY A 58 -13.68 37.75 2.74
N VAL A 59 -14.93 37.35 2.47
CA VAL A 59 -15.31 35.94 2.32
C VAL A 59 -14.61 35.26 1.13
N LEU A 60 -14.31 35.98 0.05
CA LEU A 60 -13.55 35.45 -1.07
C LEU A 60 -12.05 35.38 -0.74
N THR A 61 -11.54 36.28 0.11
CA THR A 61 -10.19 36.14 0.66
C THR A 61 -10.07 34.89 1.54
N ILE A 62 -11.08 34.60 2.37
CA ILE A 62 -11.17 33.34 3.13
C ILE A 62 -11.26 32.13 2.18
N GLU A 63 -12.08 32.21 1.14
CA GLU A 63 -12.23 31.13 0.15
C GLU A 63 -10.90 30.86 -0.57
N ALA A 64 -10.17 31.88 -1.00
CA ALA A 64 -8.85 31.71 -1.62
C ALA A 64 -7.86 31.01 -0.66
N MET A 65 -7.86 31.40 0.62
CA MET A 65 -7.08 30.71 1.65
C MET A 65 -7.54 29.25 1.88
N ALA A 66 -8.85 28.97 1.80
CA ALA A 66 -9.39 27.62 1.93
C ALA A 66 -9.02 26.73 0.72
N GLN A 67 -8.98 27.29 -0.49
CA GLN A 67 -8.50 26.60 -1.68
C GLN A 67 -7.00 26.30 -1.59
N ALA A 68 -6.18 27.25 -1.13
CA ALA A 68 -4.76 27.02 -0.86
C ALA A 68 -4.55 25.92 0.19
N ALA A 69 -5.31 25.94 1.29
CA ALA A 69 -5.29 24.89 2.30
C ALA A 69 -5.73 23.52 1.75
N SER A 70 -6.68 23.50 0.82
CA SER A 70 -7.13 22.27 0.16
C SER A 70 -6.03 21.64 -0.70
N LEU A 71 -5.29 22.46 -1.46
CA LEU A 71 -4.13 22.02 -2.24
C LEU A 71 -3.05 21.40 -1.33
N LEU A 72 -2.78 22.00 -0.17
CA LEU A 72 -1.82 21.46 0.80
C LEU A 72 -2.24 20.09 1.37
N LEU A 73 -3.54 19.87 1.58
CA LEU A 73 -4.05 18.66 2.25
C LEU A 73 -4.25 17.46 1.32
N LEU A 74 -4.35 17.69 0.01
CA LEU A 74 -4.79 16.67 -0.95
C LEU A 74 -3.67 16.17 -1.87
N ASP A 75 -2.56 16.89 -1.98
CA ASP A 75 -1.49 16.59 -2.95
C ASP A 75 -0.17 16.16 -2.28
N GLU A 76 -0.24 15.12 -1.43
CA GLU A 76 0.92 14.63 -0.67
C GLU A 76 1.93 13.85 -1.53
N ASP A 77 1.51 13.23 -2.64
CA ASP A 77 2.34 12.29 -3.42
C ASP A 77 2.31 12.50 -4.95
N GLY A 78 1.69 13.58 -5.47
CA GLY A 78 1.61 13.86 -6.91
C GLY A 78 0.64 12.97 -7.71
N GLU A 79 0.01 11.98 -7.06
CA GLU A 79 -1.05 11.14 -7.62
C GLU A 79 -2.44 11.76 -7.36
N PRO A 80 -3.41 11.57 -8.27
CA PRO A 80 -4.78 12.03 -8.04
C PRO A 80 -5.37 11.45 -6.75
N SER A 81 -5.57 12.28 -5.73
CA SER A 81 -6.18 11.88 -4.45
C SER A 81 -7.69 11.83 -4.54
N GLY A 82 -8.31 10.69 -4.20
CA GLY A 82 -9.78 10.49 -4.18
C GLY A 82 -10.49 11.20 -3.02
N ARG A 83 -9.91 12.27 -2.50
CA ARG A 83 -10.38 13.00 -1.33
C ARG A 83 -10.81 14.40 -1.74
N ARG A 84 -11.86 14.90 -1.11
CA ARG A 84 -12.28 16.31 -1.17
C ARG A 84 -12.10 16.97 0.18
N THR A 85 -11.88 18.27 0.15
CA THR A 85 -11.96 19.13 1.34
C THR A 85 -13.25 19.95 1.27
N VAL A 86 -13.82 20.21 2.45
CA VAL A 86 -14.94 21.14 2.60
C VAL A 86 -14.61 22.05 3.78
N LEU A 87 -14.74 23.36 3.60
CA LEU A 87 -14.62 24.30 4.71
C LEU A 87 -15.76 24.07 5.71
N ARG A 88 -15.43 23.64 6.93
CA ARG A 88 -16.38 23.34 8.01
C ARG A 88 -16.49 24.44 9.04
N GLY A 89 -15.48 25.30 9.14
CA GLY A 89 -15.48 26.42 10.07
C GLY A 89 -14.33 27.38 9.85
N VAL A 90 -14.55 28.62 10.25
CA VAL A 90 -13.57 29.71 10.23
C VAL A 90 -13.51 30.28 11.64
N ARG A 91 -12.31 30.41 12.20
CA ARG A 91 -12.06 30.95 13.53
C ARG A 91 -11.03 32.07 13.47
N HIS A 92 -11.13 33.00 14.41
CA HIS A 92 -10.17 34.11 14.57
C HIS A 92 -9.89 34.89 13.27
N ALA A 93 -10.87 35.00 12.37
CA ALA A 93 -10.72 35.74 11.13
C ALA A 93 -10.56 37.24 11.41
N ARG A 94 -9.52 37.86 10.83
CA ARG A 94 -9.32 39.32 10.86
C ARG A 94 -9.01 39.83 9.46
N PHE A 95 -9.65 40.93 9.09
CA PHE A 95 -9.41 41.66 7.84
C PHE A 95 -8.78 43.01 8.21
N ARG A 96 -7.53 43.22 7.82
CA ARG A 96 -6.69 44.34 8.27
C ARG A 96 -6.57 45.46 7.23
N ARG A 97 -6.65 45.11 5.95
CA ARG A 97 -6.57 46.03 4.81
C ARG A 97 -7.55 45.59 3.72
N GLN A 98 -8.14 46.56 3.02
CA GLN A 98 -8.96 46.29 1.84
C GLN A 98 -8.09 45.75 0.71
N VAL A 99 -8.58 44.72 0.04
CA VAL A 99 -7.95 44.12 -1.13
C VAL A 99 -8.66 44.65 -2.37
N VAL A 100 -7.89 45.19 -3.31
CA VAL A 100 -8.41 45.90 -4.49
C VAL A 100 -7.83 45.34 -5.79
N PRO A 101 -8.44 45.62 -6.97
CA PRO A 101 -7.85 45.25 -8.25
C PRO A 101 -6.40 45.74 -8.39
N GLY A 102 -5.52 44.85 -8.85
CA GLY A 102 -4.08 45.07 -8.95
C GLY A 102 -3.27 44.50 -7.78
N ASP A 103 -3.91 44.22 -6.63
CA ASP A 103 -3.23 43.52 -5.53
C ASP A 103 -2.86 42.08 -5.93
N ARG A 104 -1.70 41.64 -5.45
CA ARG A 104 -1.27 40.25 -5.50
C ARG A 104 -1.29 39.69 -4.08
N LEU A 105 -2.22 38.78 -3.81
CA LEU A 105 -2.33 38.09 -2.53
C LEU A 105 -1.36 36.91 -2.49
N GLU A 106 -0.45 36.94 -1.54
CA GLU A 106 0.34 35.77 -1.12
C GLU A 106 -0.38 35.06 0.02
N LEU A 107 -0.73 33.79 -0.22
CA LEU A 107 -1.56 32.97 0.65
C LEU A 107 -0.67 31.93 1.33
N ASP A 108 -0.26 32.21 2.56
CA ASP A 108 0.58 31.34 3.37
C ASP A 108 -0.30 30.47 4.27
N VAL A 109 -0.31 29.16 4.02
CA VAL A 109 -1.13 28.20 4.76
C VAL A 109 -0.28 27.10 5.38
N ALA A 110 -0.57 26.75 6.63
CA ALA A 110 0.17 25.73 7.37
C ALA A 110 -0.74 24.81 8.20
N VAL A 111 -0.49 23.50 8.15
CA VAL A 111 -1.25 22.51 8.91
C VAL A 111 -0.87 22.61 10.39
N ARG A 112 -1.83 22.96 11.25
CA ARG A 112 -1.66 22.96 12.72
C ARG A 112 -1.91 21.58 13.31
N ARG A 113 -2.98 20.94 12.86
CA ARG A 113 -3.42 19.65 13.39
C ARG A 113 -4.20 18.90 12.33
N ARG A 114 -3.90 17.62 12.15
CA ARG A 114 -4.64 16.73 11.28
C ARG A 114 -5.19 15.53 12.05
N ARG A 115 -6.43 15.17 11.78
CA ARG A 115 -7.10 13.93 12.15
C ARG A 115 -7.71 13.32 10.88
N ARG A 116 -8.08 12.04 10.92
CA ARG A 116 -8.48 11.26 9.72
C ARG A 116 -9.44 11.99 8.76
N GLN A 117 -10.46 12.70 9.26
CA GLN A 117 -11.45 13.39 8.42
C GLN A 117 -11.49 14.92 8.66
N LEU A 118 -10.55 15.49 9.42
CA LEU A 118 -10.57 16.90 9.81
C LEU A 118 -9.15 17.46 9.93
N ALA A 119 -8.92 18.63 9.34
CA ALA A 119 -7.66 19.37 9.43
C ALA A 119 -7.91 20.80 9.90
N ALA A 120 -7.12 21.25 10.86
CA ALA A 120 -7.03 22.64 11.26
C ALA A 120 -5.80 23.28 10.61
N VAL A 121 -6.00 24.38 9.89
CA VAL A 121 -5.00 25.07 9.09
C VAL A 121 -4.97 26.54 9.49
N THR A 122 -3.79 27.09 9.75
CA THR A 122 -3.60 28.54 9.84
C THR A 122 -3.37 29.11 8.46
N ALA A 123 -4.04 30.21 8.14
CA ALA A 123 -3.91 30.89 6.87
C ALA A 123 -3.69 32.39 7.05
N VAL A 124 -2.74 32.94 6.30
CA VAL A 124 -2.40 34.37 6.31
C VAL A 124 -2.30 34.85 4.85
N ALA A 125 -3.04 35.90 4.52
CA ALA A 125 -2.97 36.57 3.23
C ALA A 125 -2.17 37.87 3.36
N ARG A 126 -1.21 38.09 2.46
CA ARG A 126 -0.38 39.30 2.41
C ARG A 126 -0.43 39.97 1.05
N VAL A 127 -0.27 41.29 1.03
CA VAL A 127 0.08 42.06 -0.17
C VAL A 127 1.41 42.73 0.15
N GLU A 128 2.45 42.37 -0.61
CA GLU A 128 3.84 42.70 -0.26
C GLU A 128 4.12 42.24 1.19
N ASP A 129 4.67 43.08 2.06
CA ASP A 129 4.97 42.72 3.44
C ASP A 129 3.77 42.87 4.41
N GLN A 130 2.63 43.39 3.95
CA GLN A 130 1.50 43.72 4.81
C GLN A 130 0.51 42.56 4.92
N VAL A 131 0.15 42.17 6.15
CA VAL A 131 -0.95 41.23 6.40
C VAL A 131 -2.28 41.92 6.09
N VAL A 132 -3.01 41.39 5.11
CA VAL A 132 -4.34 41.90 4.73
C VAL A 132 -5.46 41.09 5.35
N ALA A 133 -5.27 39.78 5.53
CA ALA A 133 -6.21 38.92 6.25
C ALA A 133 -5.49 37.75 6.95
N GLU A 134 -6.09 37.23 8.02
CA GLU A 134 -5.63 36.01 8.71
C GLU A 134 -6.84 35.24 9.25
N ALA A 135 -6.75 33.91 9.29
CA ALA A 135 -7.78 33.05 9.85
C ALA A 135 -7.24 31.67 10.25
N GLU A 136 -7.96 31.00 11.15
CA GLU A 136 -7.86 29.56 11.38
C GLU A 136 -9.01 28.84 10.67
N LEU A 137 -8.67 27.97 9.72
CA LEU A 137 -9.61 27.23 8.91
C LEU A 137 -9.74 25.79 9.42
N LEU A 138 -10.97 25.32 9.56
CA LEU A 138 -11.28 23.92 9.82
C LEU A 138 -11.82 23.29 8.54
N LEU A 139 -11.06 22.38 7.94
CA LEU A 139 -11.44 21.65 6.74
C LEU A 139 -11.82 20.21 7.08
N GLY A 140 -12.98 19.76 6.60
CA GLY A 140 -13.35 18.35 6.60
C GLY A 140 -12.78 17.66 5.36
N VAL A 141 -12.09 16.54 5.54
CA VAL A 141 -11.59 15.69 4.45
C VAL A 141 -12.61 14.57 4.24
N LEU A 142 -13.32 14.64 3.13
CA LEU A 142 -14.30 13.66 2.69
C LEU A 142 -13.65 12.69 1.71
N LEU A 143 -14.09 11.43 1.73
CA LEU A 143 -13.78 10.50 0.66
C LEU A 143 -14.77 10.75 -0.47
N ASP A 144 -14.27 10.94 -1.68
CA ASP A 144 -15.11 11.13 -2.85
C ASP A 144 -15.89 9.86 -3.17
N GLU A 145 -16.92 10.01 -3.99
CA GLU A 145 -17.38 8.90 -4.81
C GLU A 145 -16.21 8.29 -5.61
N PRO A 146 -16.26 6.99 -5.94
CA PRO A 146 -15.24 6.38 -6.76
C PRO A 146 -15.06 7.14 -8.07
N ARG A 147 -13.81 7.36 -8.48
CA ARG A 147 -13.48 7.97 -9.77
C ARG A 147 -13.17 6.89 -10.76
N ILE A 148 -14.00 6.79 -11.79
CA ILE A 148 -13.91 5.74 -12.80
C ILE A 148 -13.59 6.42 -14.12
N ASP A 149 -12.45 6.06 -14.71
CA ASP A 149 -12.10 6.54 -16.04
C ASP A 149 -13.19 6.15 -17.07
N ARG A 150 -13.46 7.03 -18.04
CA ARG A 150 -14.52 6.82 -19.03
C ARG A 150 -14.32 5.58 -19.89
N THR A 151 -13.08 5.12 -20.03
CA THR A 151 -12.73 3.92 -20.81
C THR A 151 -12.72 2.65 -19.96
N ALA A 152 -12.83 2.75 -18.63
CA ALA A 152 -12.93 1.59 -17.76
C ALA A 152 -14.30 0.90 -17.92
N HIS A 153 -14.31 -0.43 -17.90
CA HIS A 153 -15.52 -1.22 -17.90
C HIS A 153 -15.79 -1.76 -16.49
N VAL A 154 -16.78 -1.19 -15.81
CA VAL A 154 -17.22 -1.63 -14.48
C VAL A 154 -18.61 -2.22 -14.61
N ALA A 155 -18.74 -3.52 -14.36
CA ALA A 155 -20.02 -4.22 -14.47
C ALA A 155 -21.02 -3.73 -13.39
N PRO A 156 -22.34 -3.69 -13.68
CA PRO A 156 -23.33 -3.13 -12.75
C PRO A 156 -23.39 -3.77 -11.35
N GLY A 157 -22.94 -5.01 -11.20
CA GLY A 157 -22.92 -5.71 -9.91
C GLY A 157 -21.67 -5.44 -9.05
N ALA A 158 -20.67 -4.74 -9.60
CA ALA A 158 -19.45 -4.41 -8.88
C ALA A 158 -19.72 -3.37 -7.78
N ALA A 159 -19.07 -3.52 -6.63
CA ALA A 159 -19.12 -2.53 -5.55
C ALA A 159 -17.76 -1.85 -5.41
N ILE A 160 -17.71 -0.54 -5.60
CA ILE A 160 -16.48 0.25 -5.53
C ILE A 160 -16.55 1.21 -4.34
N GLY A 161 -15.60 1.10 -3.43
CA GLY A 161 -15.53 1.93 -2.22
C GLY A 161 -15.18 3.39 -2.50
N ALA A 162 -15.54 4.25 -1.55
CA ALA A 162 -15.28 5.69 -1.63
C ALA A 162 -13.79 6.01 -1.76
N GLY A 163 -13.45 7.01 -2.57
CA GLY A 163 -12.09 7.48 -2.84
C GLY A 163 -11.28 6.56 -3.75
N THR A 164 -11.84 5.43 -4.19
CA THR A 164 -11.16 4.50 -5.10
C THR A 164 -11.09 5.06 -6.51
N VAL A 165 -9.94 4.91 -7.15
CA VAL A 165 -9.68 5.33 -8.53
C VAL A 165 -9.55 4.10 -9.42
N ILE A 166 -10.29 4.08 -10.52
CA ILE A 166 -10.21 3.06 -11.57
C ILE A 166 -9.66 3.71 -12.83
N GLY A 167 -8.48 3.26 -13.25
CA GLY A 167 -7.74 3.80 -14.39
C GLY A 167 -8.27 3.35 -15.76
N PRO A 168 -7.70 3.91 -16.85
CA PRO A 168 -8.17 3.68 -18.21
C PRO A 168 -8.16 2.21 -18.62
N ASN A 169 -9.19 1.78 -19.36
CA ASN A 169 -9.35 0.42 -19.89
C ASN A 169 -9.33 -0.71 -18.84
N ALA A 170 -9.41 -0.39 -17.54
CA ALA A 170 -9.53 -1.41 -16.50
C ALA A 170 -10.88 -2.13 -16.61
N VAL A 171 -10.93 -3.41 -16.25
CA VAL A 171 -12.14 -4.24 -16.29
C VAL A 171 -12.44 -4.76 -14.90
N ILE A 172 -13.63 -4.45 -14.39
CA ILE A 172 -14.13 -4.92 -13.09
C ILE A 172 -15.41 -5.74 -13.28
N GLY A 173 -15.34 -7.01 -12.89
CA GLY A 173 -16.44 -7.98 -13.00
C GLY A 173 -17.62 -7.72 -12.06
N PRO A 174 -18.80 -8.31 -12.33
CA PRO A 174 -20.08 -8.03 -11.65
C PRO A 174 -20.13 -8.51 -10.19
N HIS A 175 -19.06 -9.13 -9.73
CA HIS A 175 -18.99 -9.92 -8.51
C HIS A 175 -17.84 -9.46 -7.61
N VAL A 176 -17.18 -8.38 -8.04
CA VAL A 176 -16.02 -7.79 -7.39
C VAL A 176 -16.47 -6.74 -6.40
N LYS A 177 -15.86 -6.76 -5.22
CA LYS A 177 -15.92 -5.68 -4.24
C LYS A 177 -14.53 -5.09 -4.05
N VAL A 178 -14.38 -3.81 -4.32
CA VAL A 178 -13.15 -3.06 -4.05
C VAL A 178 -13.41 -2.12 -2.89
N GLY A 179 -12.51 -2.14 -1.90
CA GLY A 179 -12.53 -1.28 -0.73
C GLY A 179 -12.36 0.20 -1.06
N ARG A 180 -12.19 1.00 -0.02
CA ARG A 180 -12.01 2.46 -0.10
C ARG A 180 -10.57 2.82 -0.44
N GLU A 181 -10.38 3.99 -1.04
CA GLU A 181 -9.06 4.57 -1.29
C GLU A 181 -8.10 3.63 -2.05
N CYS A 182 -8.63 2.73 -2.86
CA CYS A 182 -7.83 1.85 -3.71
C CYS A 182 -7.43 2.57 -5.01
N SER A 183 -6.37 2.10 -5.64
CA SER A 183 -5.99 2.53 -6.99
C SER A 183 -5.88 1.32 -7.90
N ILE A 184 -6.71 1.27 -8.95
CA ILE A 184 -6.70 0.22 -9.96
C ILE A 184 -6.11 0.80 -11.24
N GLY A 185 -4.95 0.28 -11.64
CA GLY A 185 -4.16 0.77 -12.77
C GLY A 185 -4.78 0.46 -14.12
N ALA A 186 -4.23 1.10 -15.16
CA ALA A 186 -4.72 0.96 -16.52
C ALA A 186 -4.69 -0.50 -17.00
N SER A 187 -5.73 -0.93 -17.71
CA SER A 187 -5.86 -2.29 -18.26
C SER A 187 -5.72 -3.41 -17.23
N ALA A 188 -5.84 -3.13 -15.93
CA ALA A 188 -5.95 -4.17 -14.91
C ALA A 188 -7.31 -4.85 -15.03
N VAL A 189 -7.34 -6.18 -14.85
CA VAL A 189 -8.55 -6.99 -14.91
C VAL A 189 -8.79 -7.59 -13.53
N ILE A 190 -9.92 -7.27 -12.94
CA ILE A 190 -10.37 -7.83 -11.66
C ILE A 190 -11.73 -8.46 -11.90
N ASP A 191 -11.85 -9.77 -11.68
CA ASP A 191 -13.09 -10.51 -11.94
C ASP A 191 -13.30 -11.64 -10.92
N GLY A 192 -14.34 -12.43 -11.10
CA GLY A 192 -14.74 -13.50 -10.19
C GLY A 192 -15.34 -12.99 -8.89
N TRP A 193 -15.55 -13.90 -7.95
CA TRP A 193 -16.01 -13.56 -6.60
C TRP A 193 -14.83 -13.09 -5.76
N THR A 194 -14.50 -11.82 -5.94
CA THR A 194 -13.27 -11.23 -5.44
C THR A 194 -13.58 -10.07 -4.51
N GLU A 195 -13.04 -10.09 -3.29
CA GLU A 195 -13.09 -8.99 -2.35
C GLU A 195 -11.68 -8.44 -2.11
N ILE A 196 -11.52 -7.13 -2.25
CA ILE A 196 -10.25 -6.42 -2.05
C ILE A 196 -10.44 -5.37 -0.97
N GLY A 197 -9.62 -5.43 0.08
CA GLY A 197 -9.64 -4.47 1.18
C GLY A 197 -9.11 -3.08 0.81
N ASP A 198 -9.37 -2.13 1.71
CA ASP A 198 -9.06 -0.71 1.56
C ASP A 198 -7.59 -0.42 1.24
N GLU A 199 -7.32 0.74 0.65
CA GLU A 199 -5.97 1.29 0.41
C GLU A 199 -5.06 0.38 -0.43
N THR A 200 -5.64 -0.56 -1.17
CA THR A 200 -4.90 -1.48 -2.04
C THR A 200 -4.55 -0.82 -3.37
N ARG A 201 -3.32 -1.03 -3.84
CA ARG A 201 -2.82 -0.53 -5.13
C ARG A 201 -2.58 -1.68 -6.08
N VAL A 202 -3.29 -1.68 -7.20
CA VAL A 202 -3.15 -2.62 -8.31
C VAL A 202 -2.58 -1.87 -9.49
N PHE A 203 -1.41 -2.26 -9.96
CA PHE A 203 -0.70 -1.60 -11.06
C PHE A 203 -1.22 -2.10 -12.42
N PRO A 204 -0.84 -1.42 -13.51
CA PRO A 204 -1.33 -1.75 -14.84
C PRO A 204 -1.13 -3.21 -15.25
N CYS A 205 -2.08 -3.72 -16.04
CA CYS A 205 -2.05 -5.08 -16.62
C CYS A 205 -2.01 -6.24 -15.62
N ALA A 206 -2.30 -6.00 -14.32
CA ALA A 206 -2.49 -7.08 -13.35
C ALA A 206 -3.82 -7.82 -13.62
N SER A 207 -3.87 -9.11 -13.27
CA SER A 207 -5.03 -9.99 -13.46
C SER A 207 -5.39 -10.69 -12.15
N ILE A 208 -6.44 -10.20 -11.48
CA ILE A 208 -6.78 -10.58 -10.10
C ILE A 208 -8.16 -11.23 -10.07
N GLY A 209 -8.27 -12.39 -9.41
CA GLY A 209 -9.53 -13.10 -9.23
C GLY A 209 -9.91 -14.02 -10.39
N MET A 210 -9.01 -14.19 -11.37
CA MET A 210 -9.23 -15.09 -12.50
C MET A 210 -9.43 -16.53 -12.06
N ILE A 211 -10.11 -17.30 -12.92
CA ILE A 211 -10.27 -18.74 -12.72
C ILE A 211 -8.91 -19.43 -12.50
N PRO A 212 -8.86 -20.48 -11.67
CA PRO A 212 -7.64 -21.22 -11.42
C PRO A 212 -7.19 -22.00 -12.66
N GLN A 213 -5.88 -22.22 -12.78
CA GLN A 213 -5.29 -23.03 -13.85
C GLN A 213 -5.33 -24.55 -13.55
N ASP A 214 -6.00 -24.97 -12.48
CA ASP A 214 -6.22 -26.39 -12.18
C ASP A 214 -7.16 -27.00 -13.24
N GLN A 215 -6.72 -28.04 -13.93
CA GLN A 215 -7.49 -28.74 -14.96
C GLN A 215 -8.78 -29.39 -14.43
N LYS A 216 -8.87 -29.60 -13.11
CA LYS A 216 -10.05 -30.11 -12.43
C LYS A 216 -11.14 -29.05 -12.24
N PHE A 217 -10.81 -27.78 -12.34
CA PHE A 217 -11.78 -26.69 -12.23
C PHE A 217 -12.81 -26.77 -13.36
N LYS A 218 -14.11 -26.75 -13.03
CA LYS A 218 -15.22 -26.91 -13.99
C LYS A 218 -16.18 -25.71 -14.03
N GLY A 219 -15.76 -24.57 -13.48
CA GLY A 219 -16.60 -23.36 -13.43
C GLY A 219 -17.36 -23.20 -12.12
N GLU A 220 -17.03 -23.99 -11.10
CA GLU A 220 -17.63 -23.84 -9.79
C GLU A 220 -17.47 -22.41 -9.21
N ARG A 221 -18.34 -22.06 -8.27
CA ARG A 221 -18.25 -20.80 -7.54
C ARG A 221 -17.17 -20.89 -6.46
N THR A 222 -16.03 -20.25 -6.72
CA THR A 222 -14.94 -20.07 -5.76
C THR A 222 -14.56 -18.60 -5.63
N THR A 223 -13.82 -18.27 -4.57
CA THR A 223 -13.62 -16.91 -4.07
C THR A 223 -12.14 -16.53 -3.96
N LEU A 224 -11.90 -15.23 -3.93
CA LEU A 224 -10.62 -14.60 -3.59
C LEU A 224 -10.87 -13.52 -2.55
N GLU A 225 -10.17 -13.62 -1.41
CA GLU A 225 -10.24 -12.66 -0.31
C GLU A 225 -8.87 -11.98 -0.16
N ILE A 226 -8.82 -10.66 -0.39
CA ILE A 226 -7.61 -9.84 -0.26
C ILE A 226 -7.83 -8.79 0.83
N GLY A 227 -6.90 -8.70 1.77
CA GLY A 227 -6.86 -7.69 2.82
C GLY A 227 -6.55 -6.28 2.30
N ARG A 228 -6.08 -5.42 3.20
CA ARG A 228 -5.86 -3.98 2.92
C ARG A 228 -4.39 -3.63 2.69
N ARG A 229 -4.15 -2.48 2.07
CA ARG A 229 -2.81 -1.90 1.85
C ARG A 229 -1.83 -2.82 1.12
N ASN A 230 -2.36 -3.72 0.28
CA ASN A 230 -1.53 -4.55 -0.57
C ASN A 230 -1.06 -3.75 -1.79
N VAL A 231 0.11 -4.09 -2.32
CA VAL A 231 0.65 -3.53 -3.56
C VAL A 231 0.88 -4.66 -4.54
N PHE A 232 0.04 -4.72 -5.58
CA PHE A 232 0.17 -5.64 -6.70
C PHE A 232 0.78 -4.88 -7.86
N ARG A 233 2.04 -5.19 -8.19
CA ARG A 233 2.76 -4.56 -9.29
C ARG A 233 2.29 -5.10 -10.65
N GLU A 234 2.93 -4.60 -11.70
CA GLU A 234 2.58 -4.85 -13.08
C GLU A 234 2.57 -6.35 -13.40
N PHE A 235 1.57 -6.80 -14.15
CA PHE A 235 1.43 -8.20 -14.59
C PHE A 235 1.34 -9.25 -13.47
N VAL A 236 1.03 -8.84 -12.23
CA VAL A 236 0.74 -9.79 -11.15
C VAL A 236 -0.53 -10.57 -11.48
N THR A 237 -0.51 -11.87 -11.21
CA THR A 237 -1.65 -12.77 -11.42
C THR A 237 -2.06 -13.43 -10.10
N VAL A 238 -3.36 -13.40 -9.79
CA VAL A 238 -3.92 -14.04 -8.59
C VAL A 238 -5.16 -14.83 -8.98
N ASN A 239 -5.14 -16.13 -8.73
CA ASN A 239 -6.28 -16.99 -9.00
C ASN A 239 -7.14 -17.21 -7.76
N ARG A 240 -8.46 -17.29 -7.97
CA ARG A 240 -9.41 -17.77 -6.95
C ARG A 240 -9.18 -19.25 -6.64
N GLY A 241 -9.79 -19.74 -5.56
CA GLY A 241 -9.65 -21.13 -5.14
C GLY A 241 -10.30 -22.16 -6.07
N THR A 242 -10.23 -23.43 -5.68
CA THR A 242 -10.93 -24.57 -6.29
C THR A 242 -11.86 -25.21 -5.27
N GLN A 243 -12.96 -25.84 -5.68
CA GLN A 243 -13.88 -26.47 -4.70
C GLN A 243 -13.17 -27.55 -3.85
N VAL A 244 -12.23 -28.28 -4.46
CA VAL A 244 -11.46 -29.33 -3.80
C VAL A 244 -10.46 -28.76 -2.79
N GLY A 245 -9.96 -27.54 -3.03
CA GLY A 245 -8.97 -26.87 -2.20
C GLY A 245 -9.49 -26.03 -1.05
N GLY A 246 -10.81 -25.97 -0.87
CA GLY A 246 -11.47 -25.13 0.13
C GLY A 246 -12.20 -23.93 -0.46
N GLY A 247 -12.11 -23.72 -1.78
CA GLY A 247 -12.94 -22.76 -2.52
C GLY A 247 -12.50 -21.31 -2.40
N VAL A 248 -11.32 -21.06 -1.82
CA VAL A 248 -10.85 -19.71 -1.48
C VAL A 248 -9.33 -19.59 -1.55
N THR A 249 -8.86 -18.56 -2.23
CA THR A 249 -7.50 -18.04 -2.07
C THR A 249 -7.56 -16.85 -1.12
N ARG A 250 -6.65 -16.77 -0.14
CA ARG A 250 -6.61 -15.68 0.86
C ARG A 250 -5.28 -14.95 0.85
N ILE A 251 -5.32 -13.62 0.89
CA ILE A 251 -4.16 -12.74 1.04
C ILE A 251 -4.45 -11.75 2.17
N GLY A 252 -3.55 -11.64 3.14
CA GLY A 252 -3.66 -10.70 4.26
C GLY A 252 -3.36 -9.25 3.88
N ASP A 253 -2.79 -8.52 4.83
CA ASP A 253 -2.56 -7.08 4.76
C ASP A 253 -1.10 -6.71 4.47
N ASP A 254 -0.88 -5.50 3.94
CA ASP A 254 0.43 -4.85 3.86
C ASP A 254 1.49 -5.62 3.06
N ASN A 255 1.08 -6.42 2.06
CA ASN A 255 2.00 -7.22 1.25
C ASN A 255 2.49 -6.47 0.01
N LEU A 256 3.69 -6.79 -0.46
CA LEU A 256 4.25 -6.32 -1.72
C LEU A 256 4.45 -7.49 -2.69
N PHE A 257 3.70 -7.47 -3.79
CA PHE A 257 3.85 -8.38 -4.92
C PHE A 257 4.51 -7.62 -6.07
N MET A 258 5.79 -7.87 -6.33
CA MET A 258 6.50 -7.24 -7.44
C MET A 258 6.06 -7.78 -8.80
N ALA A 259 6.57 -7.19 -9.88
CA ALA A 259 6.08 -7.48 -11.23
C ALA A 259 6.15 -8.99 -11.56
N TYR A 260 5.14 -9.48 -12.29
CA TYR A 260 5.04 -10.90 -12.72
C TYR A 260 4.90 -11.93 -11.59
N VAL A 261 4.59 -11.52 -10.35
CA VAL A 261 4.31 -12.50 -9.29
C VAL A 261 3.03 -13.27 -9.61
N HIS A 262 3.05 -14.58 -9.34
CA HIS A 262 1.89 -15.46 -9.47
C HIS A 262 1.48 -16.06 -8.13
N VAL A 263 0.21 -15.89 -7.78
CA VAL A 263 -0.45 -16.57 -6.66
C VAL A 263 -1.50 -17.52 -7.23
N ALA A 264 -1.19 -18.81 -7.19
CA ALA A 264 -2.11 -19.85 -7.64
C ALA A 264 -3.32 -20.03 -6.70
N HIS A 265 -4.20 -20.93 -7.12
CA HIS A 265 -5.41 -21.29 -6.39
C HIS A 265 -5.15 -21.82 -4.99
N ASP A 266 -6.08 -21.54 -4.08
CA ASP A 266 -6.13 -22.07 -2.72
C ASP A 266 -4.91 -21.69 -1.86
N CYS A 267 -4.13 -20.70 -2.29
CA CYS A 267 -3.03 -20.17 -1.50
C CYS A 267 -3.56 -19.39 -0.29
N THR A 268 -2.79 -19.40 0.79
CA THR A 268 -3.00 -18.52 1.94
C THR A 268 -1.72 -17.71 2.16
N VAL A 269 -1.78 -16.41 1.96
CA VAL A 269 -0.68 -15.46 2.20
C VAL A 269 -1.02 -14.61 3.41
N GLY A 270 -0.10 -14.52 4.37
CA GLY A 270 -0.21 -13.71 5.56
C GLY A 270 -0.03 -12.22 5.30
N ASN A 271 0.59 -11.54 6.26
CA ASN A 271 0.76 -10.09 6.28
C ASN A 271 2.22 -9.68 6.11
N LYS A 272 2.45 -8.48 5.55
CA LYS A 272 3.79 -7.88 5.41
C LYS A 272 4.80 -8.75 4.66
N THR A 273 4.31 -9.61 3.78
CA THR A 273 5.14 -10.48 2.94
C THR A 273 5.67 -9.70 1.74
N ILE A 274 6.80 -10.15 1.20
CA ILE A 274 7.43 -9.53 0.03
C ILE A 274 7.74 -10.62 -0.99
N PHE A 275 7.24 -10.43 -2.20
CA PHE A 275 7.52 -11.28 -3.35
C PHE A 275 8.32 -10.49 -4.38
N GLY A 276 9.54 -10.93 -4.64
CA GLY A 276 10.39 -10.40 -5.71
C GLY A 276 9.82 -10.69 -7.10
N PRO A 277 10.32 -10.02 -8.15
CA PRO A 277 9.74 -10.13 -9.49
C PRO A 277 9.72 -11.58 -9.97
N GLY A 278 8.61 -12.01 -10.57
CA GLY A 278 8.46 -13.38 -11.08
C GLY A 278 8.38 -14.48 -10.02
N ALA A 279 8.28 -14.16 -8.72
CA ALA A 279 8.06 -15.19 -7.71
C ALA A 279 6.72 -15.90 -7.94
N THR A 280 6.70 -17.22 -7.84
CA THR A 280 5.57 -18.05 -8.27
C THR A 280 5.17 -19.02 -7.17
N LEU A 281 3.91 -18.96 -6.75
CA LEU A 281 3.30 -19.93 -5.83
C LEU A 281 2.52 -20.97 -6.62
N GLY A 282 2.77 -22.26 -6.38
CA GLY A 282 1.89 -23.34 -6.82
C GLY A 282 0.61 -23.42 -5.99
N GLY A 283 -0.32 -24.28 -6.39
CA GLY A 283 -1.61 -24.44 -5.70
C GLY A 283 -1.46 -24.83 -4.23
N HIS A 284 -2.35 -24.34 -3.37
CA HIS A 284 -2.41 -24.67 -1.94
C HIS A 284 -1.16 -24.29 -1.13
N VAL A 285 -0.36 -23.34 -1.60
CA VAL A 285 0.81 -22.87 -0.84
C VAL A 285 0.37 -21.95 0.30
N ALA A 286 0.94 -22.16 1.48
CA ALA A 286 0.79 -21.25 2.62
C ALA A 286 2.07 -20.42 2.80
N VAL A 287 1.95 -19.10 2.85
CA VAL A 287 3.04 -18.17 3.13
C VAL A 287 2.68 -17.37 4.37
N GLU A 288 3.46 -17.50 5.43
CA GLU A 288 3.18 -16.84 6.69
C GLU A 288 3.78 -15.43 6.77
N ASP A 289 3.40 -14.70 7.83
CA ASP A 289 3.72 -13.29 8.01
C ASP A 289 5.21 -12.97 7.84
N GLN A 290 5.46 -11.84 7.20
CA GLN A 290 6.79 -11.24 7.03
C GLN A 290 7.81 -12.12 6.29
N ALA A 291 7.36 -13.18 5.62
CA ALA A 291 8.20 -13.98 4.74
C ALA A 291 8.61 -13.19 3.49
N ASN A 292 9.79 -13.50 2.97
CA ASN A 292 10.32 -12.95 1.73
C ASN A 292 10.58 -14.08 0.72
N ILE A 293 10.06 -13.91 -0.49
CA ILE A 293 10.29 -14.81 -1.61
C ILE A 293 11.04 -14.05 -2.69
N GLY A 294 12.32 -14.38 -2.88
CA GLY A 294 13.19 -13.70 -3.82
C GLY A 294 12.77 -13.85 -5.28
N ALA A 295 13.29 -12.95 -6.12
CA ALA A 295 12.98 -12.89 -7.55
C ALA A 295 13.11 -14.24 -8.25
N PHE A 296 12.18 -14.55 -9.15
CA PHE A 296 12.15 -15.77 -9.98
C PHE A 296 12.20 -17.08 -9.17
N SER A 297 11.75 -17.04 -7.90
CA SER A 297 11.68 -18.24 -7.07
C SER A 297 10.30 -18.89 -7.17
N GLY A 298 10.28 -20.21 -7.15
CA GLY A 298 9.05 -21.01 -7.17
C GLY A 298 8.83 -21.72 -5.84
N VAL A 299 7.58 -21.73 -5.36
CA VAL A 299 7.15 -22.58 -4.23
C VAL A 299 6.20 -23.64 -4.76
N HIS A 300 6.59 -24.89 -4.65
CA HIS A 300 5.81 -26.01 -5.17
C HIS A 300 4.50 -26.19 -4.40
N GLN A 301 3.47 -26.71 -5.07
CA GLN A 301 2.15 -26.94 -4.48
C GLN A 301 2.20 -27.67 -3.13
N PHE A 302 1.32 -27.26 -2.21
CA PHE A 302 1.18 -27.73 -0.82
C PHE A 302 2.38 -27.45 0.11
N CYS A 303 3.42 -26.74 -0.35
CA CYS A 303 4.51 -26.31 0.53
C CYS A 303 4.04 -25.16 1.44
N ARG A 304 4.71 -25.04 2.58
CA ARG A 304 4.58 -23.90 3.50
C ARG A 304 5.86 -23.07 3.51
N VAL A 305 5.73 -21.76 3.61
CA VAL A 305 6.82 -20.80 3.86
C VAL A 305 6.56 -20.18 5.23
N GLY A 306 7.36 -20.58 6.21
CA GLY A 306 7.17 -20.17 7.60
C GLY A 306 7.42 -18.69 7.85
N ARG A 307 6.95 -18.21 9.01
CA ARG A 307 7.06 -16.80 9.42
C ARG A 307 8.49 -16.28 9.32
N GLN A 308 8.66 -15.09 8.75
CA GLN A 308 9.97 -14.41 8.58
C GLN A 308 11.04 -15.27 7.85
N ALA A 309 10.63 -16.29 7.10
CA ALA A 309 11.52 -17.03 6.22
C ALA A 309 12.02 -16.13 5.09
N PHE A 310 13.22 -16.42 4.60
CA PHE A 310 13.82 -15.72 3.47
C PHE A 310 14.22 -16.74 2.41
N ILE A 311 13.58 -16.68 1.24
CA ILE A 311 13.95 -17.48 0.09
C ILE A 311 14.77 -16.60 -0.85
N GLY A 312 16.02 -16.98 -1.12
CA GLY A 312 16.87 -16.23 -2.05
C GLY A 312 16.38 -16.36 -3.50
N GLY A 313 16.77 -15.41 -4.36
CA GLY A 313 16.36 -15.41 -5.77
C GLY A 313 16.71 -16.70 -6.52
N TYR A 314 15.97 -16.98 -7.59
CA TYR A 314 16.13 -18.17 -8.45
C TYR A 314 16.08 -19.51 -7.69
N SER A 315 15.32 -19.57 -6.59
CA SER A 315 15.19 -20.77 -5.78
C SER A 315 13.92 -21.55 -6.10
N VAL A 316 13.96 -22.88 -5.95
CA VAL A 316 12.78 -23.75 -6.10
C VAL A 316 12.54 -24.51 -4.80
N VAL A 317 11.46 -24.17 -4.12
CA VAL A 317 11.09 -24.74 -2.82
C VAL A 317 10.15 -25.93 -3.01
N THR A 318 10.68 -27.14 -2.86
CA THR A 318 9.93 -28.40 -3.07
C THR A 318 9.46 -29.08 -1.79
N LEU A 319 9.94 -28.59 -0.64
CA LEU A 319 9.62 -28.99 0.74
C LEU A 319 9.29 -27.72 1.53
N ASP A 320 8.82 -27.80 2.78
CA ASP A 320 8.49 -26.60 3.55
C ASP A 320 9.75 -25.74 3.81
N ALA A 321 9.66 -24.44 3.54
CA ALA A 321 10.67 -23.46 3.91
C ALA A 321 10.50 -23.08 5.38
N MET A 322 11.54 -23.36 6.16
CA MET A 322 11.55 -23.17 7.60
C MET A 322 11.36 -21.70 8.00
N PRO A 323 10.61 -21.43 9.07
CA PRO A 323 10.50 -20.08 9.61
C PRO A 323 11.86 -19.56 10.09
N TYR A 324 12.02 -18.25 10.02
CA TYR A 324 13.25 -17.54 10.40
C TYR A 324 14.50 -17.95 9.60
N ALA A 325 14.40 -18.87 8.64
CA ALA A 325 15.54 -19.45 7.94
C ALA A 325 15.80 -18.75 6.61
N ARG A 326 17.07 -18.75 6.18
CA ARG A 326 17.44 -18.45 4.79
C ARG A 326 17.47 -19.75 4.00
N SER A 327 16.73 -19.81 2.90
CA SER A 327 16.68 -20.97 1.99
C SER A 327 17.03 -20.56 0.56
N VAL A 328 17.97 -21.26 -0.08
CA VAL A 328 18.42 -20.94 -1.45
C VAL A 328 18.62 -22.19 -2.32
N GLY A 329 18.38 -22.06 -3.62
CA GLY A 329 18.74 -23.02 -4.67
C GLY A 329 17.57 -23.79 -5.29
N ASN A 330 17.85 -24.53 -6.36
CA ASN A 330 16.89 -25.41 -7.01
C ASN A 330 16.78 -26.75 -6.25
N ARG A 331 15.63 -26.99 -5.60
CA ARG A 331 15.50 -27.77 -4.35
C ARG A 331 16.17 -27.05 -3.18
N ALA A 332 15.57 -25.93 -2.79
CA ALA A 332 16.10 -25.00 -1.80
C ALA A 332 16.54 -25.69 -0.51
N ARG A 333 17.72 -25.32 -0.03
CA ARG A 333 18.32 -25.81 1.22
C ARG A 333 18.46 -24.67 2.21
N ILE A 334 18.48 -25.01 3.49
CA ILE A 334 18.63 -24.03 4.57
C ILE A 334 20.12 -23.65 4.76
N TYR A 335 20.40 -22.35 4.76
CA TYR A 335 21.71 -21.72 4.98
C TYR A 335 21.82 -21.07 6.38
N GLY A 336 20.97 -21.50 7.30
CA GLY A 336 20.91 -21.03 8.68
C GLY A 336 19.90 -19.89 8.89
N LEU A 337 20.00 -19.25 10.06
CA LEU A 337 19.07 -18.23 10.51
C LEU A 337 19.18 -16.93 9.69
N ASN A 338 18.04 -16.32 9.36
CA ASN A 338 17.88 -15.01 8.73
C ASN A 338 18.20 -13.87 9.71
N THR A 339 19.40 -13.89 10.29
CA THR A 339 19.78 -12.98 11.38
C THR A 339 19.60 -11.50 11.00
N ILE A 340 19.90 -11.12 9.75
CA ILE A 340 19.76 -9.74 9.27
C ILE A 340 18.28 -9.35 9.19
N GLY A 341 17.44 -10.19 8.58
CA GLY A 341 16.00 -9.94 8.47
C GLY A 341 15.33 -9.83 9.84
N LEU A 342 15.63 -10.76 10.75
CA LEU A 342 15.06 -10.76 12.10
C LEU A 342 15.44 -9.49 12.87
N LYS A 343 16.70 -9.03 12.79
CA LYS A 343 17.13 -7.76 13.40
C LYS A 343 16.39 -6.57 12.83
N ARG A 344 16.26 -6.47 11.50
CA ARG A 344 15.53 -5.38 10.83
C ARG A 344 14.05 -5.36 11.18
N GLN A 345 13.48 -6.53 11.47
CA GLN A 345 12.09 -6.69 11.91
C GLN A 345 11.92 -6.53 13.43
N GLY A 346 12.97 -6.11 14.15
CA GLY A 346 12.90 -5.80 15.57
C GLY A 346 12.84 -7.01 16.51
N MET A 347 13.26 -8.19 16.04
CA MET A 347 13.32 -9.37 16.91
C MET A 347 14.38 -9.17 18.01
N PRO A 348 14.05 -9.48 19.28
CA PRO A 348 14.98 -9.28 20.39
C PRO A 348 16.30 -10.06 20.23
N PRO A 349 17.45 -9.47 20.60
CA PRO A 349 18.76 -10.13 20.48
C PRO A 349 18.84 -11.49 21.18
N GLU A 350 18.18 -11.64 22.33
CA GLU A 350 18.07 -12.87 23.12
C GLU A 350 17.31 -13.96 22.35
N THR A 351 16.15 -13.63 21.75
CA THR A 351 15.39 -14.55 20.91
C THR A 351 16.20 -15.00 19.69
N ILE A 352 16.94 -14.08 19.06
CA ILE A 352 17.85 -14.41 17.96
C ILE A 352 18.95 -15.37 18.44
N ALA A 353 19.50 -15.17 19.64
CA ALA A 353 20.50 -16.06 20.22
C ALA A 353 19.93 -17.47 20.46
N ASP A 354 18.72 -17.57 20.99
CA ASP A 354 18.03 -18.84 21.23
C ASP A 354 17.73 -19.57 19.92
N LEU A 355 17.19 -18.87 18.92
CA LEU A 355 16.99 -19.42 17.58
C LEU A 355 18.31 -19.88 16.95
N LYS A 356 19.41 -19.14 17.11
CA LYS A 356 20.74 -19.59 16.66
C LYS A 356 21.13 -20.90 17.33
N ARG A 357 20.89 -21.06 18.64
CA ARG A 357 21.16 -22.31 19.35
C ARG A 357 20.29 -23.45 18.81
N ALA A 358 18.98 -23.24 18.62
CA ALA A 358 18.08 -24.23 18.04
C ALA A 358 18.53 -24.67 16.62
N PHE A 359 18.90 -23.72 15.75
CA PHE A 359 19.42 -24.03 14.41
C PHE A 359 20.75 -24.80 14.44
N ARG A 360 21.57 -24.67 15.50
CA ARG A 360 22.76 -25.52 15.65
C ARG A 360 22.37 -26.98 15.88
N TYR A 361 21.38 -27.26 16.72
CA TYR A 361 20.85 -28.62 16.89
C TYR A 361 20.33 -29.20 15.57
N LEU A 362 19.57 -28.40 14.81
CA LEU A 362 18.96 -28.82 13.55
C LEU A 362 19.98 -29.08 12.43
N LEU A 363 21.04 -28.28 12.32
CA LEU A 363 21.92 -28.26 11.14
C LEU A 363 23.35 -28.76 11.39
N ARG A 364 23.83 -28.74 12.64
CA ARG A 364 25.26 -28.98 12.97
C ARG A 364 25.51 -30.16 13.88
N SER A 365 24.53 -30.63 14.66
CA SER A 365 24.77 -31.63 15.70
C SER A 365 24.86 -33.10 15.22
N LYS A 366 24.93 -33.36 13.91
CA LYS A 366 24.87 -34.72 13.31
C LYS A 366 23.67 -35.56 13.79
N LEU A 367 22.60 -34.89 14.22
CA LEU A 367 21.35 -35.51 14.66
C LEU A 367 20.39 -35.64 13.48
N ASN A 368 19.51 -36.64 13.52
CA ASN A 368 18.33 -36.62 12.66
C ASN A 368 17.29 -35.62 13.20
N THR A 369 16.27 -35.30 12.40
CA THR A 369 15.24 -34.31 12.76
C THR A 369 14.58 -34.59 14.11
N THR A 370 14.18 -35.83 14.37
CA THR A 370 13.52 -36.24 15.62
C THR A 370 14.43 -36.05 16.83
N GLN A 371 15.70 -36.43 16.70
CA GLN A 371 16.70 -36.25 17.75
C GLN A 371 16.99 -34.76 18.01
N ALA A 372 17.11 -33.96 16.94
CA ALA A 372 17.35 -32.53 17.06
C ALA A 372 16.19 -31.81 17.76
N ILE A 373 14.94 -32.14 17.42
CA ILE A 373 13.75 -31.61 18.10
C ILE A 373 13.79 -31.98 19.59
N ARG A 374 14.04 -33.25 19.92
CA ARG A 374 14.11 -33.70 21.32
C ARG A 374 15.18 -32.93 22.11
N GLN A 375 16.33 -32.66 21.50
CA GLN A 375 17.40 -31.88 22.14
C GLN A 375 16.99 -30.42 22.35
N ILE A 376 16.27 -29.81 21.42
CA ILE A 376 15.75 -28.44 21.58
C ILE A 376 14.77 -28.38 22.76
N GLU A 377 13.89 -29.36 22.89
CA GLU A 377 12.88 -29.39 23.97
C GLU A 377 13.48 -29.67 25.36
N GLN A 378 14.59 -30.42 25.40
CA GLN A 378 15.31 -30.72 26.64
C GLN A 378 16.20 -29.56 27.11
N ASP A 379 16.57 -28.64 26.21
CA ASP A 379 17.36 -27.46 26.55
C ASP A 379 16.45 -26.41 27.21
N GLU A 380 16.48 -26.34 28.54
CA GLU A 380 15.66 -25.41 29.33
C GLU A 380 15.94 -23.93 29.04
N THR A 381 17.08 -23.64 28.38
CA THR A 381 17.43 -22.28 27.97
C THR A 381 16.73 -21.84 26.68
N LEU A 382 16.05 -22.74 25.96
CA LEU A 382 15.38 -22.46 24.68
C LEU A 382 13.86 -22.27 24.78
N ARG A 383 13.38 -21.92 25.97
CA ARG A 383 11.94 -21.72 26.24
C ARG A 383 11.50 -20.31 25.82
N CYS A 384 11.41 -20.08 24.51
CA CYS A 384 10.77 -18.88 23.97
C CYS A 384 9.75 -19.22 22.86
N PRO A 385 8.69 -18.40 22.71
CA PRO A 385 7.59 -18.70 21.78
C PRO A 385 8.05 -18.95 20.33
N GLU A 386 9.10 -18.28 19.89
CA GLU A 386 9.66 -18.43 18.54
C GLU A 386 10.28 -19.82 18.32
N VAL A 387 10.95 -20.38 19.32
CA VAL A 387 11.53 -21.73 19.26
C VAL A 387 10.43 -22.78 19.33
N ASP A 388 9.41 -22.58 20.17
CA ASP A 388 8.27 -23.50 20.26
C ASP A 388 7.54 -23.59 18.91
N TYR A 389 7.29 -22.45 18.28
CA TYR A 389 6.71 -22.39 16.95
C TYR A 389 7.61 -23.02 15.88
N LEU A 390 8.94 -22.83 15.95
CA LEU A 390 9.88 -23.48 15.04
C LEU A 390 9.77 -25.02 15.11
N VAL A 391 9.69 -25.57 16.33
CA VAL A 391 9.52 -27.01 16.55
C VAL A 391 8.17 -27.50 16.02
N GLU A 392 7.10 -26.78 16.32
CA GLU A 392 5.75 -27.15 15.88
C GLU A 392 5.59 -27.10 14.36
N PHE A 393 6.20 -26.10 13.71
CA PHE A 393 6.23 -26.01 12.26
C PHE A 393 6.87 -27.26 11.62
N ILE A 394 7.99 -27.74 12.18
CA ILE A 394 8.64 -28.96 11.67
C ILE A 394 7.73 -30.18 11.86
N ARG A 395 7.13 -30.32 13.06
CA ARG A 395 6.28 -31.47 13.42
C ARG A 395 5.07 -31.61 12.52
N THR A 396 4.43 -30.49 12.21
CA THR A 396 3.19 -30.45 11.41
C THR A 396 3.43 -30.51 9.90
N SER A 397 4.70 -30.58 9.48
CA SER A 397 5.06 -30.60 8.06
C SER A 397 4.63 -31.89 7.37
N ARG A 398 3.76 -31.75 6.36
CA ARG A 398 3.33 -32.86 5.51
C ARG A 398 4.29 -33.15 4.36
N ARG A 399 5.00 -32.12 3.88
CA ARG A 399 6.01 -32.26 2.83
C ARG A 399 7.41 -32.54 3.38
N GLY A 400 7.63 -32.32 4.67
CA GLY A 400 8.95 -32.35 5.30
C GLY A 400 9.70 -31.03 5.11
N VAL A 401 10.88 -30.94 5.73
CA VAL A 401 11.75 -29.76 5.74
C VAL A 401 13.17 -30.13 5.31
N ASN A 402 13.84 -29.25 4.55
CA ASN A 402 15.17 -29.54 4.01
C ASN A 402 16.31 -29.14 4.96
N LEU A 403 16.55 -29.96 5.98
CA LEU A 403 17.64 -29.76 6.97
C LEU A 403 19.02 -30.24 6.48
N ARG A 404 19.16 -30.66 5.22
CA ARG A 404 20.45 -31.15 4.69
C ARG A 404 21.38 -29.99 4.36
N ARG A 405 22.59 -30.03 4.91
CA ARG A 405 23.60 -29.00 4.66
C ARG A 405 23.98 -28.95 3.16
N PRO A 406 24.14 -27.75 2.56
CA PRO A 406 24.75 -27.63 1.25
C PRO A 406 26.24 -28.07 1.29
N PRO A 407 26.82 -28.57 0.19
CA PRO A 407 28.25 -28.83 0.10
C PRO A 407 29.05 -27.53 0.33
N LYS A 408 30.23 -27.59 0.95
CA LYS A 408 31.08 -26.42 1.28
C LYS A 408 31.30 -25.44 0.12
N ARG A 409 31.34 -25.91 -1.13
CA ARG A 409 31.50 -25.06 -2.33
C ARG A 409 30.36 -24.04 -2.52
N LEU A 410 29.13 -24.39 -2.12
CA LEU A 410 27.95 -23.53 -2.24
C LEU A 410 27.83 -22.52 -1.08
N GLU A 411 28.51 -22.74 0.06
CA GLU A 411 28.54 -21.77 1.17
C GLU A 411 29.40 -20.55 0.83
N ALA A 412 30.45 -20.70 0.02
CA ALA A 412 31.41 -19.63 -0.29
C ALA A 412 30.87 -18.59 -1.30
N ALA A 413 30.01 -18.98 -2.22
CA ALA A 413 29.45 -18.08 -3.25
C ALA A 413 28.40 -17.09 -2.72
N MET A 414 27.97 -17.24 -1.45
CA MET A 414 26.89 -16.42 -0.86
C MET A 414 27.38 -15.40 0.16
N VAL A 415 28.64 -15.45 0.59
CA VAL A 415 29.25 -14.42 1.43
C VAL A 415 29.57 -13.16 0.60
N SER A 416 29.62 -13.28 -0.73
CA SER A 416 29.91 -12.19 -1.67
C SER A 416 28.68 -11.38 -2.14
N ASP A 417 27.46 -11.84 -1.83
CA ASP A 417 26.20 -11.15 -2.14
C ASP A 417 25.57 -10.49 -0.88
N GLU A 418 26.31 -10.44 0.24
CA GLU A 418 26.03 -9.60 1.42
C GLU A 418 26.54 -8.18 1.20
#